data_AF-A0A843JU37-F1
#
_entry.id   AF-A0A843JU37-F1
#
_cell.length_a   1.000
_cell.length_b   1.000
_cell.length_c   1.000
_cell.angle_alpha   90.00
_cell.angle_beta   90.00
_cell.angle_gamma   90.00
#
_symmetry.space_group_name_H-M   'P 1'
#
loop_
_entity.id
_entity.type
_entity.pdbx_description
1 polymer ?
#
loop_
_entity_poly.entity_id
_entity_poly.type
_entity_poly.pdbx_seq_one_letter_code
_entity_poly.pdbx_strand_id
1 'polypeptide(L)'
;MNKVFLIVIIGAFFFGISGIIFAEEFQEGIKLSEGKNLVYFSEEIKPIYASDLVKIYPEINAITYYEGDEEKGYVNVFGGVGENFVVMFNNTYEITVEKEVTLKLK
;
A
#
# COMPACT_ATOMS: atom_id res chain seq x y z
N MET A 1 -11.98 -36.52 14.44
CA MET A 1 -11.47 -35.52 13.48
C MET A 1 -10.08 -35.96 13.04
N ASN A 2 -9.93 -36.40 11.79
CA ASN A 2 -8.68 -37.02 11.31
C ASN A 2 -7.55 -35.98 11.29
N LYS A 3 -6.34 -36.36 11.74
CA LYS A 3 -5.15 -35.48 11.79
C LYS A 3 -4.85 -34.78 10.46
N VAL A 4 -5.25 -35.41 9.35
CA VAL A 4 -5.16 -34.88 7.97
C VAL A 4 -6.04 -33.64 7.75
N PHE A 5 -7.23 -33.58 8.37
CA PHE A 5 -8.16 -32.47 8.21
C PHE A 5 -7.67 -31.19 8.92
N LEU A 6 -6.96 -31.35 10.03
CA LEU A 6 -6.35 -30.24 10.78
C LEU A 6 -5.20 -29.59 9.98
N ILE A 7 -4.41 -30.38 9.26
CA ILE A 7 -3.27 -29.90 8.45
C ILE A 7 -3.76 -29.06 7.26
N VAL A 8 -4.87 -29.43 6.63
CA VAL A 8 -5.45 -28.67 5.50
C VAL A 8 -5.95 -27.29 5.95
N ILE A 9 -6.56 -27.21 7.15
CA ILE A 9 -7.05 -25.94 7.70
C ILE A 9 -5.87 -25.04 8.10
N ILE A 10 -4.83 -25.59 8.72
CA ILE A 10 -3.62 -24.83 9.08
C ILE A 10 -2.88 -24.36 7.82
N GLY A 11 -2.79 -25.20 6.79
CA GLY A 11 -2.19 -24.85 5.50
C GLY A 11 -2.95 -23.73 4.78
N ALA A 12 -4.28 -23.75 4.81
CA ALA A 12 -5.11 -22.68 4.25
C ALA A 12 -4.99 -21.36 5.04
N PHE A 13 -4.77 -21.42 6.35
CA PHE A 13 -4.57 -20.23 7.19
C PHE A 13 -3.26 -19.50 6.87
N PHE A 14 -2.22 -20.22 6.44
CA PHE A 14 -0.93 -19.63 6.03
C PHE A 14 -0.90 -19.07 4.59
N PHE A 15 -1.91 -19.31 3.77
CA PHE A 15 -2.03 -18.68 2.43
C PHE A 15 -2.75 -17.32 2.45
N GLY A 16 -3.38 -16.95 3.58
CA GLY A 16 -4.09 -15.67 3.74
C GLY A 16 -3.20 -14.49 4.15
N ILE A 17 -1.92 -14.72 4.45
CA ILE A 17 -0.94 -13.67 4.69
C ILE A 17 -0.43 -13.22 3.32
N SER A 18 -1.22 -12.38 2.67
CA SER A 18 -0.80 -11.64 1.48
C SER A 18 0.53 -10.99 1.77
N GLY A 19 1.58 -11.43 1.07
CA GLY A 19 2.93 -10.94 1.24
C GLY A 19 2.94 -9.43 1.07
N ILE A 20 3.44 -8.73 2.07
CA ILE A 20 3.81 -7.33 1.93
C ILE A 20 5.01 -7.33 0.98
N ILE A 21 4.80 -6.85 -0.25
CA ILE A 21 5.89 -6.64 -1.21
C ILE A 21 6.47 -5.26 -0.89
N PHE A 22 7.78 -5.21 -0.65
CA PHE A 22 8.49 -3.95 -0.50
C PHE A 22 8.62 -3.30 -1.88
N ALA A 23 8.20 -2.04 -2.00
CA ALA A 23 8.41 -1.28 -3.22
C ALA A 23 9.92 -1.01 -3.42
N GLU A 24 10.40 -1.16 -4.65
CA GLU A 24 11.80 -0.91 -5.02
C GLU A 24 11.93 0.50 -5.60
N GLU A 25 12.87 1.28 -5.05
CA GLU A 25 13.20 2.64 -5.48
C GLU A 25 14.23 2.56 -6.62
N PHE A 26 13.78 2.83 -7.84
CA PHE A 26 14.63 2.90 -9.03
C PHE A 26 14.91 4.37 -9.38
N GLN A 27 15.99 4.61 -10.13
CA GLN A 27 16.35 5.96 -10.62
C GLN A 27 15.22 6.67 -11.39
N GLU A 28 14.20 5.95 -11.88
CA GLU A 28 13.04 6.48 -12.62
C GLU A 28 11.72 6.55 -11.81
N GLY A 29 11.73 6.21 -10.52
CA GLY A 29 10.54 6.24 -9.66
C GLY A 29 10.39 5.02 -8.74
N ILE A 30 9.26 4.93 -8.05
CA ILE A 30 8.94 3.83 -7.13
C ILE A 30 8.06 2.81 -7.84
N LYS A 31 8.53 1.58 -7.97
CA LYS A 31 7.77 0.51 -8.62
C LYS A 31 6.85 -0.19 -7.61
N LEU A 32 5.55 -0.21 -7.93
CA LEU A 32 4.51 -0.89 -7.14
C LEU A 32 4.01 -2.11 -7.91
N SER A 33 3.97 -3.26 -7.24
CA SER A 33 3.39 -4.49 -7.77
C SER A 33 1.88 -4.52 -7.53
N GLU A 34 1.13 -5.27 -8.36
CA GLU A 34 -0.29 -5.53 -8.11
C GLU A 34 -0.54 -6.00 -6.67
N GLY A 35 -1.56 -5.43 -6.01
CA GLY A 35 -1.90 -5.70 -4.62
C GLY A 35 -1.31 -4.69 -3.64
N LYS A 36 -0.99 -5.15 -2.43
CA LYS A 36 -0.53 -4.31 -1.32
C LYS A 36 0.98 -4.13 -1.35
N ASN A 37 1.43 -2.88 -1.30
CA ASN A 37 2.83 -2.51 -1.24
C ASN A 37 3.07 -1.68 0.01
N LEU A 38 4.17 -1.97 0.72
CA LEU A 38 4.66 -1.09 1.77
C LEU A 38 5.72 -0.17 1.17
N VAL A 39 5.43 1.13 1.18
CA VAL A 39 6.21 2.15 0.48
C VAL A 39 6.79 3.11 1.48
N TYR A 40 8.11 3.12 1.58
CA TYR A 40 8.84 4.12 2.35
C TYR A 40 9.40 5.16 1.39
N PHE A 41 8.94 6.42 1.50
CA PHE A 41 9.46 7.52 0.67
C PHE A 41 10.75 8.04 1.28
N SER A 42 11.88 7.45 0.89
CA SER A 42 13.19 7.72 1.51
C SER A 42 13.76 9.09 1.11
N GLU A 43 13.46 9.54 -0.10
CA GLU A 43 13.93 10.80 -0.67
C GLU A 43 12.88 11.91 -0.59
N GLU A 44 13.33 13.18 -0.70
CA GLU A 44 12.45 14.34 -0.66
C GLU A 44 11.48 14.32 -1.85
N ILE A 45 10.20 14.10 -1.55
CA ILE A 45 9.09 14.23 -2.50
C ILE A 45 8.32 15.52 -2.20
N LYS A 46 7.73 16.12 -3.24
CA LYS A 46 6.79 17.23 -3.04
C LYS A 46 5.58 16.71 -2.25
N PRO A 47 5.21 17.33 -1.11
CA PRO A 47 4.03 16.91 -0.35
C PRO A 47 2.79 16.90 -1.24
N ILE A 48 2.05 15.79 -1.19
CA ILE A 48 0.86 15.58 -2.01
C ILE A 48 -0.25 14.97 -1.18
N TYR A 49 -1.49 15.44 -1.36
CA TYR A 49 -2.62 14.80 -0.72
C TYR A 49 -2.82 13.39 -1.27
N ALA A 50 -3.08 12.42 -0.40
CA ALA A 50 -3.34 11.04 -0.78
C ALA A 50 -4.47 10.95 -1.82
N SER A 51 -5.52 11.78 -1.68
CA SER A 51 -6.59 11.89 -2.68
C SER A 51 -6.13 12.30 -4.07
N ASP A 52 -5.13 13.18 -4.14
CA ASP A 52 -4.60 13.66 -5.42
C ASP A 52 -3.66 12.63 -6.02
N LEU A 53 -2.88 11.92 -5.18
CA LEU A 53 -2.06 10.81 -5.64
C LEU A 53 -2.90 9.70 -6.28
N VAL A 54 -4.05 9.36 -5.68
CA VAL A 54 -5.03 8.41 -6.24
C VAL A 54 -5.63 8.90 -7.57
N LYS A 55 -5.86 10.21 -7.73
CA LYS A 55 -6.36 10.78 -9.00
C LYS A 55 -5.30 10.77 -10.10
N ILE A 56 -4.03 10.99 -9.75
CA ILE A 56 -2.92 11.02 -10.71
C ILE A 56 -2.58 9.60 -11.18
N TYR A 57 -2.61 8.63 -10.27
CA TYR A 57 -2.36 7.22 -10.55
C TYR A 57 -3.64 6.41 -10.34
N PRO A 58 -4.50 6.31 -11.37
CA PRO A 58 -5.79 5.61 -11.27
C PRO A 58 -5.64 4.12 -10.95
N GLU A 59 -4.44 3.55 -11.08
CA GLU A 59 -4.08 2.22 -10.62
C GLU A 59 -4.13 2.06 -9.10
N ILE A 60 -4.00 3.14 -8.34
CA ILE A 60 -4.03 3.09 -6.88
C ILE A 60 -5.48 2.96 -6.42
N ASN A 61 -5.80 1.84 -5.79
CA ASN A 61 -7.09 1.59 -5.17
C ASN A 61 -7.24 2.32 -3.83
N ALA A 62 -6.19 2.28 -3.01
CA ALA A 62 -6.18 2.89 -1.69
C ALA A 62 -4.77 3.21 -1.19
N ILE A 63 -4.70 4.19 -0.28
CA ILE A 63 -3.49 4.59 0.44
C ILE A 63 -3.86 4.67 1.92
N THR A 64 -3.11 3.97 2.75
CA THR A 64 -3.27 3.95 4.20
C THR A 64 -2.00 4.42 4.89
N TYR A 65 -2.15 5.25 5.91
CA TYR A 65 -1.07 5.66 6.81
C TYR A 65 -1.30 5.08 8.20
N TYR A 66 -0.27 4.40 8.72
CA TYR A 66 -0.26 3.82 10.05
C TYR A 66 0.77 4.56 10.93
N GLU A 67 0.39 4.89 12.16
CA GLU A 67 1.29 5.34 13.21
C GLU A 67 1.38 4.23 14.28
N GLY A 68 2.41 3.41 14.19
CA GLY A 68 2.46 2.15 14.95
C GLY A 68 1.40 1.17 14.46
N ASP A 69 0.54 0.69 15.36
CA ASP A 69 -0.55 -0.23 15.06
C ASP A 69 -1.88 0.50 14.75
N GLU A 70 -1.90 1.84 14.81
CA GLU A 70 -3.11 2.65 14.62
C GLU A 70 -3.20 3.19 13.19
N GLU A 71 -4.34 2.96 12.52
CA GLU A 71 -4.66 3.59 11.25
C GLU A 71 -4.99 5.08 11.47
N LYS A 72 -4.18 5.97 10.91
CA LYS A 72 -4.34 7.43 11.05
C LYS A 72 -4.98 8.10 9.84
N GLY A 73 -4.89 7.47 8.67
CA GLY A 73 -5.44 8.02 7.45
C GLY A 73 -5.69 6.94 6.41
N TYR A 74 -6.81 7.06 5.70
CA TYR A 74 -7.21 6.14 4.64
C TYR A 74 -7.92 6.91 3.53
N VAL A 75 -7.44 6.74 2.30
CA VAL A 75 -8.06 7.30 1.10
C VAL A 75 -8.16 6.22 0.04
N ASN A 76 -9.31 6.11 -0.61
CA ASN A 76 -9.53 5.20 -1.74
C ASN A 76 -10.03 5.94 -2.99
N VAL A 77 -10.15 5.21 -4.11
CA VAL A 77 -10.63 5.74 -5.41
C VAL A 77 -12.00 6.42 -5.36
N PHE A 78 -12.83 6.11 -4.37
CA PHE A 78 -14.15 6.72 -4.18
C PHE A 78 -14.13 7.94 -3.25
N GLY A 79 -12.95 8.40 -2.82
CA GLY A 79 -12.79 9.51 -1.89
C GLY A 79 -12.69 9.11 -0.41
N GLY A 80 -12.64 7.80 -0.11
CA GLY A 80 -12.41 7.26 1.23
C GLY A 80 -13.60 7.31 2.19
N VAL A 81 -13.58 6.40 3.16
CA VAL A 81 -14.24 6.53 4.48
C VAL A 81 -13.10 6.82 5.45
N GLY A 82 -12.78 8.10 5.69
CA GLY A 82 -11.61 8.53 6.47
C GLY A 82 -11.20 9.97 6.16
N GLU A 83 -10.23 10.52 6.91
CA GLU A 83 -9.67 11.85 6.64
C GLU A 83 -8.56 11.75 5.57
N ASN A 84 -8.63 12.63 4.57
CA ASN A 84 -7.55 12.81 3.60
C ASN A 84 -6.29 13.30 4.34
N PHE A 85 -5.12 12.81 3.92
CA PHE A 85 -3.84 13.11 4.56
C PHE A 85 -2.78 13.46 3.52
N VAL A 86 -1.67 14.02 3.98
CA VAL A 86 -0.54 14.40 3.13
C VAL A 86 0.49 13.28 3.13
N VAL A 87 0.86 12.82 1.95
CA VAL A 87 1.98 11.91 1.71
C VAL A 87 3.27 12.74 1.70
N MET A 88 4.22 12.35 2.53
CA MET A 88 5.47 13.07 2.77
C MET A 88 6.67 12.11 2.73
N PHE A 89 7.86 12.67 2.53
CA PHE A 89 9.10 11.91 2.71
C PHE A 89 9.28 11.45 4.17
N ASN A 90 10.17 10.48 4.38
CA ASN A 90 10.51 9.91 5.69
C ASN A 90 9.31 9.28 6.42
N ASN A 91 8.33 8.79 5.66
CA ASN A 91 7.15 8.10 6.17
C ASN A 91 6.88 6.84 5.34
N THR A 92 6.22 5.88 5.98
CA THR A 92 5.81 4.61 5.36
C THR A 92 4.31 4.59 5.16
N TYR A 93 3.88 4.12 3.99
CA TYR A 93 2.48 4.02 3.62
C TYR A 93 2.18 2.63 3.05
N GLU A 94 0.98 2.12 3.31
CA GLU A 94 0.44 0.98 2.58
C GLU A 94 -0.28 1.49 1.34
N ILE A 95 0.18 1.12 0.15
CA ILE A 95 -0.42 1.50 -1.13
C ILE A 95 -0.95 0.24 -1.80
N THR A 96 -2.26 0.18 -2.00
CA THR A 96 -2.91 -0.91 -2.73
C THR A 96 -3.12 -0.49 -4.18
N VAL A 97 -2.64 -1.28 -5.13
CA VAL A 97 -2.78 -1.00 -6.57
C VAL A 97 -3.46 -2.17 -7.31
N GLU A 98 -4.26 -1.85 -8.32
CA GLU A 98 -4.98 -2.83 -9.16
C GLU A 98 -4.06 -3.52 -10.16
N LYS A 99 -3.02 -2.82 -10.64
CA LYS A 99 -2.00 -3.35 -11.56
C LYS A 99 -0.67 -2.67 -11.30
N GLU A 100 0.40 -3.25 -11.84
CA GLU A 100 1.76 -2.70 -11.72
C GLU A 100 1.81 -1.24 -12.22
N VAL A 101 2.43 -0.36 -11.42
CA VAL A 101 2.60 1.07 -11.74
C VAL A 101 3.92 1.60 -11.18
N THR A 102 4.51 2.58 -11.85
CA THR A 102 5.70 3.29 -11.37
C THR A 102 5.31 4.72 -10.98
N LEU A 103 5.42 5.04 -9.69
CA LEU A 103 5.19 6.39 -9.18
C LEU A 103 6.39 7.28 -9.50
N LYS A 104 6.13 8.43 -10.11
CA LYS A 104 7.13 9.44 -10.49
C LYS A 104 6.83 10.73 -9.74
N LEU A 105 7.35 10.83 -8.51
CA LEU A 105 7.06 11.93 -7.58
C LEU A 105 8.16 13.01 -7.53
N LYS A 106 9.08 12.98 -8.49
CA LYS A 106 10.14 13.98 -8.71
C LYS A 106 9.89 14.79 -9.97
#